data_AF-A0A7V0MGC8-F1
#
_entry.id   AF-A0A7V0MGC8-F1
#
_cell.length_a   1.000
_cell.length_b   1.000
_cell.length_c   1.000
_cell.angle_alpha   90.00
_cell.angle_beta   90.00
_cell.angle_gamma   90.00
#
_symmetry.space_group_name_H-M   'P 1'
#
loop_
_entity.id
_entity.type
_entity.pdbx_description
1 polymer ?
#
loop_
_entity_poly.entity_id
_entity_poly.type
_entity_poly.pdbx_seq_one_letter_code
_entity_poly.pdbx_strand_id
1 'polypeptide(L)'
;MKEWEVPRDCPDNWDDKARVLHQRFWQLKRQKQEEIDKAIRENAPQEILYDRPKVNIKKVRVCGPFTVEAIPIPAVEDPSQSPIPQFEDEEFIDDSATNYIDFMIEQLRQVGYILFPGNRKMELNNVRAVNIGMIHAEAETKENGTVKRVAISFGPQYGPITVKQITETIPTARLNGYDILIFAGFAIDPEAQATIQKAPVPGLTIQFANVSPDVMLKDLLKTSKSTPIFTVFGEPDIVIVSKENAKDWQKEYEIPQLKDGEYCVILRGVDIYDPNTGTVEHVSGEDVAAWFLDTDYNGMSFRIHQAFFPPTDAWKKLKKALKAHIEPEIFDMMRGVVSLPFKLGEHKKIAVKVIDFRGNEVIKIVKLGDSGDRQA
;
A
#
# COMPACT_ATOMS: atom_id res chain seq x y z
N MET A 1 39.40 -20.78 49.81
CA MET A 1 39.20 -20.69 48.35
C MET A 1 37.78 -21.10 48.07
N LYS A 2 36.99 -20.22 47.47
CA LYS A 2 35.59 -20.47 47.14
C LYS A 2 35.51 -21.23 45.82
N GLU A 3 34.44 -21.98 45.60
CA GLU A 3 34.32 -22.90 44.47
C GLU A 3 34.42 -22.23 43.07
N TRP A 4 34.11 -20.94 43.00
CA TRP A 4 34.18 -20.12 41.79
C TRP A 4 35.53 -19.42 41.58
N GLU A 5 36.48 -19.59 42.50
CA GLU A 5 37.84 -19.02 42.42
C GLU A 5 38.84 -20.01 41.80
N VAL A 6 38.42 -21.25 41.52
CA VAL A 6 39.27 -22.27 40.88
C VAL A 6 39.22 -22.10 39.35
N PRO A 7 40.35 -21.87 38.67
CA PRO A 7 40.39 -21.71 37.21
C PRO A 7 39.90 -22.95 36.47
N ARG A 8 39.29 -22.77 35.30
CA ARG A 8 38.79 -23.88 34.47
C ARG A 8 39.95 -24.67 33.83
N ASP A 9 40.92 -23.94 33.29
CA ASP A 9 42.15 -24.52 32.77
C ASP A 9 43.23 -24.48 33.84
N CYS A 10 44.10 -25.49 33.87
CA CYS A 10 45.20 -25.52 34.83
C CYS A 10 46.36 -24.65 34.31
N PRO A 11 46.79 -23.59 35.02
CA PRO A 11 47.92 -22.77 34.60
C PRO A 11 49.23 -23.56 34.50
N ASP A 12 50.07 -23.24 33.51
CA ASP A 12 51.31 -23.98 33.23
C ASP A 12 52.36 -23.86 34.35
N ASN A 13 52.28 -22.81 35.16
CA ASN A 13 53.21 -22.52 36.27
C ASN A 13 52.88 -23.28 37.57
N TRP A 14 51.90 -24.19 37.58
CA TRP A 14 51.54 -24.99 38.74
C TRP A 14 52.34 -26.29 38.82
N ASP A 15 52.70 -26.67 40.05
CA ASP A 15 53.41 -27.92 40.32
C ASP A 15 52.53 -29.16 40.07
N ASP A 16 53.17 -30.32 39.93
CA ASP A 16 52.47 -31.57 39.58
C ASP A 16 51.41 -31.97 40.63
N LYS A 17 51.64 -31.63 41.90
CA LYS A 17 50.69 -31.90 42.99
C LYS A 17 49.43 -31.04 42.85
N ALA A 18 49.59 -29.75 42.55
CA ALA A 18 48.48 -28.84 42.32
C ALA A 18 47.68 -29.22 41.06
N ARG A 19 48.35 -29.68 39.98
CA ARG A 19 47.71 -30.19 38.77
C ARG A 19 46.80 -31.40 39.05
N VAL A 20 47.29 -32.37 39.84
CA VAL A 20 46.49 -33.55 40.22
C VAL A 20 45.29 -33.17 41.09
N LEU A 21 45.46 -32.24 42.03
CA LEU A 21 44.38 -31.75 42.89
C LEU A 21 43.33 -30.96 42.09
N HIS A 22 43.75 -30.14 41.13
CA HIS A 22 42.86 -29.40 40.23
C HIS A 22 42.01 -30.34 39.37
N GLN A 23 42.63 -31.36 38.77
CA GLN A 23 41.92 -32.35 37.98
C GLN A 23 40.89 -33.11 38.83
N ARG A 24 41.27 -33.51 40.05
CA ARG A 24 40.39 -34.19 40.99
C ARG A 24 39.22 -33.30 41.44
N PHE A 25 39.46 -32.02 41.69
CA PHE A 25 38.42 -31.06 42.01
C PHE A 25 37.37 -30.95 40.89
N TRP A 26 37.80 -30.79 39.63
CA TRP A 26 36.89 -30.70 38.49
C TRP A 26 36.18 -32.01 38.14
N GLN A 27 36.79 -33.17 38.44
CA GLN A 27 36.10 -34.46 38.35
C GLN A 27 34.96 -34.55 39.37
N LEU A 28 35.23 -34.24 40.64
CA LEU A 28 34.23 -34.25 41.71
C LEU A 28 33.11 -33.24 41.45
N LYS A 29 33.44 -32.06 40.92
CA LYS A 29 32.45 -31.04 40.55
C LYS A 29 31.52 -31.50 39.43
N ARG A 30 32.06 -32.17 38.41
CA ARG A 30 31.25 -32.79 37.34
C ARG A 30 30.33 -33.88 37.87
N GLN A 31 30.85 -34.78 38.72
CA GLN A 31 30.04 -35.82 39.35
C GLN A 31 28.90 -35.23 40.19
N LYS A 32 29.19 -34.21 41.00
CA LYS A 32 28.16 -33.50 41.78
C LYS A 32 27.11 -32.86 40.88
N GLN A 33 27.52 -32.25 39.75
CA GLN A 33 26.58 -31.66 38.80
C GLN A 33 25.70 -32.74 38.15
N GLU A 34 26.27 -33.87 37.76
CA GLU A 34 25.52 -35.00 37.19
C GLU A 34 24.49 -35.56 38.18
N GLU A 35 24.83 -35.65 39.47
CA GLU A 35 23.89 -36.05 40.52
C GLU A 35 22.76 -35.04 40.71
N ILE A 36 23.07 -33.74 40.67
CA ILE A 36 22.06 -32.66 40.73
C ILE A 36 21.14 -32.74 39.51
N ASP A 37 21.70 -32.86 38.31
CA ASP A 37 20.94 -32.92 37.06
C ASP A 37 20.03 -34.16 37.02
N LYS A 38 20.51 -35.30 37.58
CA LYS A 38 19.71 -36.51 37.75
C LYS A 38 18.55 -36.28 38.72
N ALA A 39 18.81 -35.67 39.88
CA ALA A 39 17.78 -35.36 40.87
C ALA A 39 16.74 -34.37 40.34
N ILE A 40 17.16 -33.37 39.54
CA ILE A 40 16.26 -32.46 38.82
C ILE A 40 15.43 -33.25 37.82
N ARG A 41 16.03 -34.14 37.03
CA ARG A 41 15.27 -34.93 36.04
C ARG A 41 14.21 -35.83 36.68
N GLU A 42 14.51 -36.39 37.85
CA GLU A 42 13.59 -37.28 38.58
C GLU A 42 12.47 -36.53 39.32
N ASN A 43 12.74 -35.31 39.81
CA ASN A 43 11.80 -34.60 40.68
C ASN A 43 11.22 -33.29 40.10
N ALA A 44 11.78 -32.79 38.99
CA ALA A 44 11.24 -31.59 38.36
C ALA A 44 9.91 -31.92 37.67
N PRO A 45 8.86 -31.11 37.89
CA PRO A 45 7.60 -31.28 37.20
C PRO A 45 7.83 -31.11 35.69
N GLN A 46 7.65 -32.18 34.93
CA GLN A 46 7.69 -32.16 33.47
C GLN A 46 6.29 -31.81 32.96
N GLU A 47 6.12 -30.59 32.42
CA GLU A 47 4.89 -30.21 31.74
C GLU A 47 5.06 -30.47 30.23
N ILE A 48 4.26 -31.39 29.68
CA ILE A 48 4.15 -31.56 28.24
C ILE A 48 3.22 -30.47 27.73
N LEU A 49 3.81 -29.39 27.19
CA LEU A 49 3.06 -28.35 26.49
C LEU A 49 2.53 -28.93 25.17
N TYR A 50 1.27 -29.35 25.16
CA TYR A 50 0.56 -29.56 23.91
C TYR A 50 0.28 -28.18 23.31
N ASP A 51 0.85 -27.90 22.15
CA ASP A 51 0.55 -26.72 21.33
C ASP A 51 -0.84 -26.85 20.69
N ARG A 52 -1.85 -27.20 21.49
CA ARG A 52 -3.24 -27.35 21.09
C ARG A 52 -4.07 -26.33 21.87
N PRO A 53 -4.73 -25.39 21.18
CA PRO A 53 -5.58 -24.42 21.85
C PRO A 53 -6.73 -25.12 22.60
N LYS A 54 -7.06 -24.62 23.79
CA LYS A 54 -8.21 -25.12 24.56
C LYS A 54 -9.50 -24.87 23.76
N VAL A 55 -10.26 -25.95 23.50
CA VAL A 55 -11.53 -25.87 22.77
C VAL A 55 -12.56 -25.17 23.64
N ASN A 56 -13.02 -23.99 23.21
CA ASN A 56 -14.09 -23.25 23.87
C ASN A 56 -15.35 -23.29 23.01
N ILE A 57 -16.22 -24.26 23.29
CA ILE A 57 -17.50 -24.46 22.57
C ILE A 57 -18.52 -23.32 22.77
N LYS A 58 -18.28 -22.40 23.70
CA LYS A 58 -19.15 -21.22 23.91
C LYS A 58 -18.77 -20.04 23.00
N LYS A 59 -17.65 -20.11 22.28
CA LYS A 59 -17.18 -19.06 21.36
C LYS A 59 -17.13 -19.59 19.93
N VAL A 60 -17.93 -19.00 19.04
CA VAL A 60 -17.88 -19.29 17.60
C VAL A 60 -16.82 -18.39 16.95
N ARG A 61 -15.78 -18.99 16.37
CA ARG A 61 -14.78 -18.27 15.57
C ARG A 61 -15.37 -18.01 14.18
N VAL A 62 -15.49 -16.75 13.79
CA VAL A 62 -16.10 -16.32 12.52
C VAL A 62 -15.10 -16.33 11.35
N CYS A 63 -13.79 -16.34 11.65
CA CYS A 63 -12.73 -16.41 10.64
C CYS A 63 -12.22 -17.85 10.51
N GLY A 64 -12.05 -18.35 9.27
CA GLY A 64 -11.38 -19.63 8.98
C GLY A 64 -9.90 -19.63 9.41
N PRO A 65 -9.16 -20.74 9.20
CA PRO A 65 -7.72 -20.74 9.42
C PRO A 65 -7.09 -19.63 8.58
N PHE A 66 -6.43 -18.68 9.22
CA PHE A 66 -5.70 -17.62 8.54
C PHE A 66 -4.53 -18.27 7.82
N THR A 67 -4.59 -18.33 6.49
CA THR A 67 -3.38 -18.35 5.68
C THR A 67 -2.89 -16.91 5.68
N VAL A 68 -1.80 -16.63 6.40
CA VAL A 68 -1.08 -15.37 6.23
C VAL A 68 -0.22 -15.56 4.99
N GLU A 69 -0.78 -15.28 3.82
CA GLU A 69 0.05 -14.93 2.68
C GLU A 69 0.44 -13.47 2.88
N ALA A 70 1.60 -13.26 3.49
CA ALA A 70 2.18 -11.93 3.57
C ALA A 70 2.63 -11.55 2.15
N ILE A 71 1.97 -10.56 1.55
CA ILE A 71 2.60 -9.75 0.51
C ILE A 71 3.86 -9.18 1.16
N PRO A 72 5.06 -9.36 0.59
CA PRO A 72 6.29 -8.86 1.20
C PRO A 72 6.13 -7.36 1.46
N ILE A 73 6.11 -7.01 2.74
CA ILE A 73 6.08 -5.63 3.19
C ILE A 73 7.45 -5.04 2.80
N PRO A 74 7.52 -3.89 2.10
CA PRO A 74 8.80 -3.25 1.83
C PRO A 74 9.48 -2.95 3.17
N ALA A 75 10.64 -3.56 3.40
CA ALA A 75 11.46 -3.25 4.55
C ALA A 75 11.97 -1.82 4.37
N VAL A 76 11.54 -0.92 5.25
CA VAL A 76 12.17 0.39 5.39
C VAL A 76 13.46 0.14 6.16
N GLU A 77 14.61 0.22 5.48
CA GLU A 77 15.90 0.20 6.16
C GLU A 77 16.01 1.46 7.03
N ASP A 78 16.26 1.24 8.33
CA ASP A 78 16.49 2.30 9.30
C ASP A 78 17.88 2.91 9.04
N PRO A 79 17.97 4.20 8.65
CA PRO A 79 19.25 4.86 8.36
C PRO A 79 20.16 5.02 9.60
N SER A 80 19.69 4.66 10.79
CA SER A 80 20.49 4.66 12.03
C SER A 80 21.21 3.34 12.32
N GLN A 81 20.90 2.25 11.59
CA GLN A 81 21.62 0.99 11.74
C GLN A 81 22.86 0.96 10.86
N SER A 82 24.03 0.84 11.50
CA SER A 82 25.28 0.56 10.78
C SER A 82 25.16 -0.79 10.06
N PRO A 83 25.48 -0.88 8.76
CA PRO A 83 25.41 -2.14 8.04
C PRO A 83 26.32 -3.17 8.70
N ILE A 84 25.79 -4.36 8.98
CA ILE A 84 26.61 -5.52 9.32
C ILE A 84 27.37 -5.89 8.04
N PRO A 85 28.71 -5.84 7.99
CA PRO A 85 29.43 -6.14 6.77
C PRO A 85 29.30 -7.64 6.50
N GLN A 86 28.55 -7.99 5.46
CA GLN A 86 28.66 -9.30 4.82
C GLN A 86 29.97 -9.31 4.03
N PHE A 87 30.74 -10.37 4.22
CA PHE A 87 32.07 -10.56 3.65
C PHE A 87 32.06 -10.48 2.11
N GLU A 88 32.98 -9.65 1.62
CA GLU A 88 33.79 -9.72 0.39
C GLU A 88 33.10 -9.72 -1.00
N ASP A 89 33.12 -8.51 -1.58
CA ASP A 89 33.61 -8.15 -2.92
C ASP A 89 33.33 -9.07 -4.12
N GLU A 90 32.17 -8.87 -4.74
CA GLU A 90 32.07 -8.70 -6.20
C GLU A 90 31.28 -7.42 -6.47
N GLU A 91 31.74 -6.60 -7.41
CA GLU A 91 31.06 -5.39 -7.87
C GLU A 91 29.63 -5.73 -8.32
N PHE A 92 28.64 -5.54 -7.44
CA PHE A 92 27.23 -5.54 -7.80
C PHE A 92 26.95 -4.32 -8.66
N ILE A 93 27.14 -4.47 -9.98
CA ILE A 93 26.38 -3.70 -10.95
C ILE A 93 24.90 -4.05 -10.69
N ASP A 94 24.07 -3.05 -10.41
CA ASP A 94 22.62 -3.20 -10.20
C ASP A 94 21.91 -3.66 -11.48
N ASP A 95 22.08 -4.93 -11.81
CA ASP A 95 21.42 -5.61 -12.92
C ASP A 95 19.95 -5.95 -12.58
N SER A 96 19.53 -5.70 -11.34
CA SER A 96 18.19 -6.01 -10.84
C SER A 96 17.14 -5.00 -11.33
N ALA A 97 17.48 -3.70 -11.29
CA ALA A 97 16.59 -2.64 -11.73
C ALA A 97 16.40 -2.63 -13.25
N THR A 98 17.48 -2.82 -14.02
CA THR A 98 17.42 -2.91 -15.49
C THR A 98 16.56 -4.12 -15.92
N ASN A 99 16.77 -5.28 -15.30
CA ASN A 99 15.97 -6.48 -15.56
C ASN A 99 14.48 -6.29 -15.20
N TYR A 100 14.18 -5.56 -14.12
CA TYR A 100 12.80 -5.22 -13.78
C TYR A 100 12.13 -4.32 -14.85
N ILE A 101 12.81 -3.26 -15.29
CA ILE A 101 12.25 -2.35 -16.30
C ILE A 101 12.04 -3.07 -17.63
N ASP A 102 13.01 -3.85 -18.09
CA ASP A 102 12.87 -4.64 -19.32
C ASP A 102 11.71 -5.64 -19.23
N PHE A 103 11.57 -6.30 -18.07
CA PHE A 103 10.43 -7.17 -17.79
C PHE A 103 9.10 -6.42 -17.90
N MET A 104 8.98 -5.23 -17.30
CA MET A 104 7.76 -4.42 -17.37
C MET A 104 7.44 -3.98 -18.80
N ILE A 105 8.45 -3.66 -19.62
CA ILE A 105 8.30 -3.32 -21.03
C ILE A 105 7.77 -4.52 -21.83
N GLU A 106 8.31 -5.71 -21.59
CA GLU A 106 7.82 -6.94 -22.24
C GLU A 106 6.38 -7.25 -21.86
N GLN A 107 6.00 -7.07 -20.59
CA GLN A 107 4.62 -7.24 -20.15
C GLN A 107 3.68 -6.23 -20.83
N LEU A 108 4.10 -4.97 -20.94
CA LEU A 108 3.33 -3.95 -21.65
C LEU A 108 3.18 -4.29 -23.14
N ARG A 109 4.23 -4.84 -23.77
CA ARG A 109 4.19 -5.28 -25.16
C ARG A 109 3.29 -6.50 -25.37
N GLN A 110 3.29 -7.45 -24.44
CA GLN A 110 2.45 -8.66 -24.49
C GLN A 110 0.96 -8.32 -24.34
N VAL A 111 0.62 -7.42 -23.42
CA VAL A 111 -0.75 -6.95 -23.20
C VAL A 111 -1.18 -6.02 -24.32
N GLY A 112 -0.35 -5.05 -24.68
CA GLY A 112 -0.56 -4.11 -25.79
C GLY A 112 -1.56 -2.98 -25.50
N TYR A 113 -2.08 -2.87 -24.28
CA TYR A 113 -3.02 -1.82 -23.91
C TYR A 113 -2.89 -1.44 -22.44
N ILE A 114 -3.40 -0.24 -22.11
CA ILE A 114 -3.69 0.18 -20.74
C ILE A 114 -5.20 0.22 -20.58
N LEU A 115 -5.69 -0.41 -19.51
CA LEU A 115 -7.12 -0.50 -19.23
C LEU A 115 -7.59 0.72 -18.44
N PHE A 116 -8.63 1.35 -18.95
CA PHE A 116 -9.37 2.42 -18.30
C PHE A 116 -10.72 1.89 -17.79
N PRO A 117 -11.36 2.59 -16.85
CA PRO A 117 -12.68 2.20 -16.36
C PRO A 117 -13.73 2.15 -17.48
N GLY A 118 -14.76 1.33 -17.29
CA GLY A 118 -15.74 1.02 -18.34
C GLY A 118 -15.20 0.06 -19.42
N ASN A 119 -14.13 -0.67 -19.13
CA ASN A 119 -13.47 -1.60 -20.07
C ASN A 119 -12.92 -0.91 -21.33
N ARG A 120 -12.60 0.39 -21.22
CA ARG A 120 -12.01 1.18 -22.30
C ARG A 120 -10.52 0.89 -22.37
N LYS A 121 -9.96 0.75 -23.57
CA LYS A 121 -8.55 0.41 -23.75
C LYS A 121 -7.83 1.54 -24.48
N MET A 122 -6.71 1.98 -23.92
CA MET A 122 -5.71 2.72 -24.68
C MET A 122 -4.80 1.70 -25.36
N GLU A 123 -5.06 1.39 -26.63
CA GLU A 123 -4.20 0.49 -27.41
C GLU A 123 -2.84 1.17 -27.63
N LEU A 124 -1.76 0.44 -27.34
CA LEU A 124 -0.39 0.89 -27.49
C LEU A 124 0.27 0.17 -28.66
N ASN A 125 0.65 0.94 -29.66
CA ASN A 125 1.36 0.47 -30.84
C ASN A 125 2.84 0.79 -30.70
N ASN A 126 3.70 0.01 -31.35
CA ASN A 126 5.14 0.29 -31.43
C ASN A 126 5.84 0.47 -30.07
N VAL A 127 5.42 -0.30 -29.05
CA VAL A 127 6.02 -0.26 -27.70
C VAL A 127 7.51 -0.62 -27.77
N ARG A 128 8.38 0.36 -27.49
CA ARG A 128 9.83 0.19 -27.50
C ARG A 128 10.49 0.82 -26.26
N ALA A 129 11.58 0.21 -25.82
CA ALA A 129 12.41 0.74 -24.74
C ALA A 129 13.11 2.03 -25.20
N VAL A 130 13.19 2.99 -24.29
CA VAL A 130 13.98 4.21 -24.45
C VAL A 130 14.70 4.49 -23.13
N ASN A 131 15.83 5.19 -23.20
CA ASN A 131 16.56 5.62 -22.01
C ASN A 131 16.72 7.15 -22.08
N ILE A 132 15.65 7.86 -21.74
CA ILE A 132 15.58 9.32 -21.81
C ILE A 132 15.15 9.85 -20.44
N GLY A 133 16.14 10.12 -19.59
CA GLY A 133 15.89 10.50 -18.19
C GLY A 133 15.15 9.39 -17.45
N MET A 134 13.96 9.70 -16.91
CA MET A 134 13.09 8.76 -16.20
C MET A 134 11.99 8.16 -17.11
N ILE A 135 12.11 8.30 -18.43
CA ILE A 135 11.23 7.66 -19.41
C ILE A 135 11.90 6.36 -19.85
N HIS A 136 11.18 5.25 -19.67
CA HIS A 136 11.69 3.89 -19.87
C HIS A 136 11.16 3.25 -21.17
N ALA A 137 9.98 3.66 -21.62
CA ALA A 137 9.40 3.19 -22.87
C ALA A 137 8.61 4.28 -23.57
N GLU A 138 8.46 4.12 -24.88
CA GLU A 138 7.53 4.91 -25.67
C GLU A 138 6.65 4.03 -26.55
N ALA A 139 5.49 4.56 -26.89
CA ALA A 139 4.50 3.92 -27.73
C ALA A 139 3.68 4.98 -28.51
N GLU A 140 2.81 4.51 -29.38
CA GLU A 140 1.87 5.33 -30.12
C GLU A 140 0.45 4.85 -29.85
N THR A 141 -0.46 5.77 -29.56
CA THR A 141 -1.89 5.47 -29.45
C THR A 141 -2.69 6.27 -30.45
N LYS A 142 -3.96 5.90 -30.64
CA LYS A 142 -4.89 6.62 -31.50
C LYS A 142 -5.99 7.22 -30.64
N GLU A 143 -6.02 8.53 -30.56
CA GLU A 143 -7.09 9.29 -29.91
C GLU A 143 -7.89 10.01 -31.01
N ASN A 144 -9.18 9.71 -31.13
CA ASN A 144 -10.05 10.24 -32.20
C ASN A 144 -9.45 10.10 -33.62
N GLY A 145 -8.73 9.01 -33.88
CA GLY A 145 -8.05 8.76 -35.16
C GLY A 145 -6.73 9.54 -35.37
N THR A 146 -6.36 10.42 -34.45
CA THR A 146 -5.08 11.13 -34.44
C THR A 146 -4.04 10.28 -33.70
N VAL A 147 -2.85 10.13 -34.29
CA VAL A 147 -1.74 9.43 -33.63
C VAL A 147 -1.17 10.32 -32.54
N LYS A 148 -1.05 9.77 -31.33
CA LYS A 148 -0.53 10.43 -30.14
C LYS A 148 0.70 9.68 -29.63
N ARG A 149 1.76 10.41 -29.31
CA ARG A 149 2.99 9.82 -28.74
C ARG A 149 2.83 9.66 -27.23
N VAL A 150 3.10 8.45 -26.75
CA VAL A 150 2.98 8.06 -25.35
C VAL A 150 4.36 7.78 -24.78
N ALA A 151 4.72 8.46 -23.69
CA ALA A 151 5.87 8.12 -22.86
C ALA A 151 5.40 7.32 -21.64
N ILE A 152 6.17 6.31 -21.24
CA ILE A 152 5.90 5.50 -20.05
C ILE A 152 7.10 5.57 -19.09
N SER A 153 6.81 5.90 -17.84
CA SER A 153 7.75 5.90 -16.72
C SER A 153 7.30 4.86 -15.70
N PHE A 154 8.00 3.73 -15.60
CA PHE A 154 7.74 2.75 -14.55
C PHE A 154 8.24 3.22 -13.19
N GLY A 155 7.43 3.04 -12.15
CA GLY A 155 7.85 3.22 -10.76
C GLY A 155 8.81 2.11 -10.30
N PRO A 156 9.42 2.25 -9.12
CA PRO A 156 10.33 1.22 -8.59
C PRO A 156 9.59 -0.09 -8.28
N GLN A 157 10.31 -1.21 -8.36
CA GLN A 157 9.76 -2.55 -8.11
C GLN A 157 9.16 -2.67 -6.69
N TYR A 158 9.84 -2.09 -5.70
CA TYR A 158 9.48 -2.19 -4.28
C TYR A 158 9.20 -0.81 -3.67
N GLY A 159 8.45 0.04 -4.38
CA GLY A 159 8.10 1.35 -3.86
C GLY A 159 7.04 2.09 -4.67
N PRO A 160 6.60 3.25 -4.17
CA PRO A 160 5.66 4.09 -4.89
C PRO A 160 6.37 4.91 -5.97
N ILE A 161 5.60 5.32 -6.99
CA ILE A 161 5.96 6.45 -7.85
C ILE A 161 6.01 7.71 -6.99
N THR A 162 7.15 8.40 -6.95
CA THR A 162 7.39 9.54 -6.06
C THR A 162 7.20 10.90 -6.74
N VAL A 163 7.05 11.96 -5.95
CA VAL A 163 7.04 13.35 -6.45
C VAL A 163 8.31 13.65 -7.27
N LYS A 164 9.47 13.18 -6.81
CA LYS A 164 10.75 13.37 -7.51
C LYS A 164 10.69 12.81 -8.93
N GLN A 165 10.26 11.56 -9.08
CA GLN A 165 10.12 10.91 -10.39
C GLN A 165 9.20 11.73 -11.30
N ILE A 166 8.07 12.22 -10.79
CA ILE A 166 7.16 13.07 -11.58
C ILE A 166 7.86 14.35 -12.05
N THR A 167 8.50 15.07 -11.13
CA THR A 167 9.11 16.38 -11.42
C THR A 167 10.27 16.28 -12.41
N GLU A 168 10.98 15.15 -12.46
CA GLU A 168 12.08 14.90 -13.41
C GLU A 168 11.58 14.41 -14.77
N THR A 169 10.50 13.62 -14.79
CA THR A 169 9.96 13.06 -16.04
C THR A 169 9.18 14.09 -16.87
N ILE A 170 8.39 14.98 -16.24
CA ILE A 170 7.53 15.94 -16.97
C ILE A 170 8.33 16.83 -17.95
N PRO A 171 9.40 17.53 -17.52
CA PRO A 171 10.16 18.38 -18.44
C PRO A 171 10.75 17.57 -19.59
N THR A 172 11.27 16.38 -19.28
CA THR A 172 11.83 15.44 -20.26
C THR A 172 10.78 15.02 -21.30
N ALA A 173 9.56 14.70 -20.87
CA ALA A 173 8.48 14.32 -21.75
C ALA A 173 8.07 15.47 -22.68
N ARG A 174 7.97 16.70 -22.15
CA ARG A 174 7.63 17.89 -22.94
C ARG A 174 8.69 18.22 -23.98
N LEU A 175 9.96 18.18 -23.60
CA LEU A 175 11.08 18.49 -24.50
C LEU A 175 11.17 17.49 -25.66
N ASN A 176 10.73 16.25 -25.44
CA ASN A 176 10.72 15.20 -26.47
C ASN A 176 9.40 15.12 -27.26
N GLY A 177 8.44 16.02 -27.02
CA GLY A 177 7.20 16.12 -27.80
C GLY A 177 6.27 14.92 -27.63
N TYR A 178 6.16 14.39 -26.41
CA TYR A 178 5.12 13.42 -26.08
C TYR A 178 3.80 14.13 -25.80
N ASP A 179 2.70 13.54 -26.26
CA ASP A 179 1.34 14.03 -26.00
C ASP A 179 0.79 13.50 -24.67
N ILE A 180 1.16 12.25 -24.34
CA ILE A 180 0.67 11.53 -23.16
C ILE A 180 1.88 11.00 -22.38
N LEU A 181 1.89 11.20 -21.06
CA LEU A 181 2.86 10.64 -20.13
C LEU A 181 2.14 9.74 -19.12
N ILE A 182 2.58 8.49 -19.02
CA ILE A 182 2.00 7.49 -18.14
C ILE A 182 3.01 7.09 -17.08
N PHE A 183 2.67 7.28 -15.82
CA PHE A 183 3.42 6.71 -14.70
C PHE A 183 2.78 5.38 -14.31
N ALA A 184 3.53 4.28 -14.42
CA ALA A 184 3.02 2.94 -14.15
C ALA A 184 3.76 2.29 -12.97
N GLY A 185 3.06 1.96 -11.88
CA GLY A 185 3.70 1.37 -10.70
C GLY A 185 2.75 0.55 -9.84
N PHE A 186 3.29 -0.21 -8.89
CA PHE A 186 2.50 -0.98 -7.92
C PHE A 186 1.83 -0.10 -6.87
N ALA A 187 2.44 1.06 -6.61
CA ALA A 187 1.91 2.07 -5.72
C ALA A 187 2.25 3.46 -6.29
N ILE A 188 1.45 4.43 -5.91
CA ILE A 188 1.64 5.84 -6.26
C ILE A 188 1.64 6.61 -4.96
N ASP A 189 2.64 7.46 -4.77
CA ASP A 189 2.66 8.37 -3.63
C ASP A 189 1.47 9.34 -3.77
N PRO A 190 0.58 9.42 -2.77
CA PRO A 190 -0.55 10.35 -2.80
C PRO A 190 -0.15 11.81 -3.01
N GLU A 191 1.02 12.24 -2.53
CA GLU A 191 1.51 13.61 -2.78
C GLU A 191 1.95 13.80 -4.24
N ALA A 192 2.46 12.74 -4.88
CA ALA A 192 2.82 12.72 -6.28
C ALA A 192 1.57 12.87 -7.16
N GLN A 193 0.49 12.15 -6.85
CA GLN A 193 -0.80 12.32 -7.52
C GLN A 193 -1.38 13.73 -7.31
N ALA A 194 -1.38 14.22 -6.07
CA ALA A 194 -1.89 15.55 -5.74
C ALA A 194 -1.12 16.69 -6.44
N THR A 195 0.16 16.50 -6.72
CA THR A 195 1.01 17.48 -7.43
C THR A 195 0.49 17.74 -8.84
N ILE A 196 0.11 16.68 -9.58
CA ILE A 196 -0.44 16.80 -10.94
C ILE A 196 -1.82 17.44 -10.92
N GLN A 197 -2.66 17.06 -9.95
CA GLN A 197 -4.03 17.57 -9.82
C GLN A 197 -4.05 19.09 -9.60
N LYS A 198 -3.14 19.59 -8.75
CA LYS A 198 -3.03 21.03 -8.46
C LYS A 198 -2.44 21.84 -9.61
N ALA A 199 -1.57 21.23 -10.40
CA ALA A 199 -0.88 21.91 -11.49
C ALA A 199 -0.91 21.06 -12.77
N PRO A 200 -2.07 21.02 -13.47
CA PRO A 200 -2.16 20.40 -14.78
C PRO A 200 -1.13 20.99 -15.74
N VAL A 201 -0.51 20.15 -16.56
CA VAL A 201 0.54 20.56 -17.49
C VAL A 201 -0.06 20.83 -18.87
N PRO A 202 -0.09 22.07 -19.35
CA PRO A 202 -0.70 22.37 -20.65
C PRO A 202 0.02 21.63 -21.79
N GLY A 203 -0.76 20.92 -22.60
CA GLY A 203 -0.26 20.19 -23.78
C GLY A 203 0.37 18.83 -23.49
N LEU A 204 0.32 18.34 -22.24
CA LEU A 204 0.76 17.00 -21.87
C LEU A 204 -0.31 16.34 -20.98
N THR A 205 -0.96 15.30 -21.49
CA THR A 205 -1.90 14.50 -20.68
C THR A 205 -1.11 13.56 -19.78
N ILE A 206 -1.31 13.63 -18.47
CA ILE A 206 -0.61 12.79 -17.49
C ILE A 206 -1.59 11.78 -16.91
N GLN A 207 -1.20 10.49 -16.91
CA GLN A 207 -2.01 9.40 -16.38
C GLN A 207 -1.20 8.56 -15.38
N PHE A 208 -1.89 8.03 -14.37
CA PHE A 208 -1.31 7.07 -13.43
C PHE A 208 -1.95 5.70 -13.63
N ALA A 209 -1.12 4.70 -13.90
CA ALA A 209 -1.54 3.31 -14.07
C ALA A 209 -1.03 2.46 -12.89
N ASN A 210 -1.96 1.79 -12.22
CA ASN A 210 -1.65 0.73 -11.29
C ASN A 210 -1.21 -0.52 -12.06
N VAL A 211 -0.12 -1.12 -11.58
CA VAL A 211 0.39 -2.40 -12.05
C VAL A 211 -0.14 -3.50 -11.13
N SER A 212 -0.76 -4.53 -11.71
CA SER A 212 -1.23 -5.68 -10.94
C SER A 212 -0.04 -6.42 -10.30
N PRO A 213 -0.05 -6.68 -8.97
CA PRO A 213 0.98 -7.47 -8.27
C PRO A 213 1.20 -8.85 -8.88
N ASP A 214 0.15 -9.40 -9.50
CA ASP A 214 0.14 -10.64 -10.26
C ASP A 214 1.26 -10.73 -11.29
N VAL A 215 1.70 -9.60 -11.85
CA VAL A 215 2.79 -9.57 -12.83
C VAL A 215 4.11 -10.12 -12.27
N MET A 216 4.30 -10.04 -10.95
CA MET A 216 5.52 -10.54 -10.29
C MET A 216 5.51 -12.06 -10.11
N LEU A 217 4.36 -12.70 -10.22
CA LEU A 217 4.18 -14.14 -10.02
C LEU A 217 4.44 -14.91 -11.33
N LYS A 218 5.64 -14.67 -11.92
CA LYS A 218 6.11 -15.08 -13.26
C LYS A 218 5.70 -16.50 -13.72
N ASP A 219 5.49 -17.44 -12.79
CA ASP A 219 5.19 -18.85 -13.07
C ASP A 219 3.74 -19.30 -12.78
N LEU A 220 2.92 -18.53 -12.05
CA LEU A 220 1.57 -18.96 -11.65
C LEU A 220 0.45 -18.51 -12.59
N LEU A 221 0.71 -17.49 -13.41
CA LEU A 221 -0.27 -16.96 -14.34
C LEU A 221 0.07 -17.38 -15.77
N LYS A 222 -0.84 -18.14 -16.38
CA LYS A 222 -1.02 -18.08 -17.82
C LYS A 222 -1.48 -16.66 -18.13
N THR A 223 -0.53 -15.75 -18.36
CA THR A 223 -0.79 -14.37 -18.79
C THR A 223 -1.41 -14.40 -20.18
N SER A 224 -2.71 -14.68 -20.21
CA SER A 224 -3.56 -14.44 -21.37
C SER A 224 -3.64 -12.94 -21.60
N LYS A 225 -3.78 -12.51 -22.87
CA LYS A 225 -4.05 -11.12 -23.26
C LYS A 225 -5.27 -10.49 -22.56
N SER A 226 -6.09 -11.31 -21.89
CA SER A 226 -7.29 -10.91 -21.14
C SER A 226 -7.04 -10.43 -19.71
N THR A 227 -5.88 -10.69 -19.10
CA THR A 227 -5.63 -10.23 -17.72
C THR A 227 -5.10 -8.79 -17.75
N PRO A 228 -5.81 -7.82 -17.17
CA PRO A 228 -5.38 -6.44 -17.16
C PRO A 228 -4.23 -6.23 -16.18
N ILE A 229 -3.02 -6.04 -16.72
CA ILE A 229 -1.81 -5.78 -15.92
C ILE A 229 -1.71 -4.30 -15.57
N PHE A 230 -1.99 -3.42 -16.53
CA PHE A 230 -1.90 -1.97 -16.38
C PHE A 230 -3.30 -1.38 -16.39
N THR A 231 -3.72 -0.78 -15.26
CA THR A 231 -5.04 -0.19 -15.12
C THR A 231 -4.93 1.24 -14.61
N VAL A 232 -5.50 2.19 -15.34
CA VAL A 232 -5.71 3.56 -14.85
C VAL A 232 -6.98 3.59 -14.03
N PHE A 233 -6.94 4.28 -12.90
CA PHE A 233 -8.12 4.56 -12.10
C PHE A 233 -8.47 6.04 -12.18
N GLY A 234 -9.76 6.36 -12.09
CA GLY A 234 -10.21 7.74 -12.15
C GLY A 234 -9.88 8.51 -10.87
N GLU A 235 -10.01 9.83 -10.93
CA GLU A 235 -9.76 10.71 -9.79
C GLU A 235 -11.01 10.83 -8.91
N PRO A 236 -10.93 10.67 -7.57
CA PRO A 236 -12.06 10.97 -6.70
C PRO A 236 -12.49 12.43 -6.80
N ASP A 237 -13.75 12.67 -7.11
CA ASP A 237 -14.38 13.99 -6.98
C ASP A 237 -15.00 14.10 -5.59
N ILE A 238 -14.47 15.01 -4.78
CA ILE A 238 -14.89 15.20 -3.40
C ILE A 238 -15.19 16.66 -3.11
N VAL A 239 -16.18 16.88 -2.25
CA VAL A 239 -16.54 18.19 -1.74
C VAL A 239 -16.40 18.20 -0.24
N ILE A 240 -15.82 19.29 0.28
CA ILE A 240 -15.69 19.49 1.72
C ILE A 240 -16.74 20.49 2.15
N VAL A 241 -17.62 20.03 3.04
CA VAL A 241 -18.74 20.80 3.53
C VAL A 241 -18.44 21.24 4.96
N SER A 242 -18.59 22.54 5.19
CA SER A 242 -18.61 23.16 6.50
C SER A 242 -20.01 23.70 6.77
N LYS A 243 -20.25 24.18 7.99
CA LYS A 243 -21.51 24.86 8.33
C LYS A 243 -21.85 26.03 7.40
N GLU A 244 -20.85 26.70 6.84
CA GLU A 244 -21.01 27.90 6.01
C GLU A 244 -21.58 27.58 4.62
N ASN A 245 -21.10 26.50 3.99
CA ASN A 245 -21.49 26.09 2.63
C ASN A 245 -22.47 24.91 2.61
N ALA A 246 -22.88 24.36 3.76
CA ALA A 246 -23.83 23.24 3.83
C ALA A 246 -25.12 23.48 3.04
N LYS A 247 -25.62 24.72 3.02
CA LYS A 247 -26.85 25.09 2.29
C LYS A 247 -26.75 24.90 0.77
N ASP A 248 -25.55 24.99 0.22
CA ASP A 248 -25.33 24.87 -1.23
C ASP A 248 -25.50 23.42 -1.69
N TRP A 249 -25.19 22.46 -0.81
CA TRP A 249 -25.21 21.03 -1.10
C TRP A 249 -26.42 20.28 -0.54
N GLN A 250 -27.17 20.89 0.40
CA GLN A 250 -28.39 20.32 1.00
C GLN A 250 -29.52 20.00 0.01
N LYS A 251 -29.48 20.56 -1.21
CA LYS A 251 -30.46 20.26 -2.26
C LYS A 251 -30.22 18.91 -2.93
N GLU A 252 -28.96 18.47 -2.96
CA GLU A 252 -28.52 17.28 -3.69
C GLU A 252 -28.16 16.14 -2.73
N TYR A 253 -27.64 16.48 -1.53
CA TYR A 253 -27.17 15.51 -0.55
C TYR A 253 -27.81 15.74 0.83
N GLU A 254 -28.03 14.64 1.56
CA GLU A 254 -28.47 14.70 2.96
C GLU A 254 -27.28 15.05 3.87
N ILE A 255 -27.05 16.34 4.06
CA ILE A 255 -25.93 16.85 4.86
C ILE A 255 -26.26 16.78 6.36
N PRO A 256 -25.41 16.17 7.20
CA PRO A 256 -25.63 16.11 8.64
C PRO A 256 -25.58 17.52 9.26
N GLN A 257 -26.20 17.69 10.43
CA GLN A 257 -26.14 18.96 11.15
C GLN A 257 -24.71 19.22 11.67
N LEU A 258 -24.03 20.20 11.08
CA LEU A 258 -22.64 20.58 11.43
C LEU A 258 -22.61 21.67 12.51
N LYS A 259 -21.76 21.50 13.53
CA LYS A 259 -21.41 22.55 14.50
C LYS A 259 -20.27 23.43 13.96
N ASP A 260 -19.99 24.53 14.67
CA ASP A 260 -18.87 25.39 14.33
C ASP A 260 -17.54 24.61 14.45
N GLY A 261 -16.74 24.64 13.37
CA GLY A 261 -15.48 23.90 13.27
C GLY A 261 -15.62 22.41 12.92
N GLU A 262 -16.83 21.92 12.61
CA GLU A 262 -17.05 20.59 12.06
C GLU A 262 -17.18 20.62 10.53
N TYR A 263 -16.74 19.53 9.92
CA TYR A 263 -16.76 19.30 8.48
C TYR A 263 -17.39 17.94 8.18
N CYS A 264 -17.91 17.78 6.96
CA CYS A 264 -18.14 16.46 6.36
C CYS A 264 -17.64 16.45 4.91
N VAL A 265 -17.41 15.26 4.37
CA VAL A 265 -16.97 15.05 2.99
C VAL A 265 -18.11 14.42 2.21
N ILE A 266 -18.36 14.94 1.01
CA ILE A 266 -19.21 14.29 0.01
C ILE A 266 -18.29 13.67 -1.04
N LEU A 267 -18.41 12.37 -1.31
CA LEU A 267 -17.86 11.73 -2.49
C LEU A 267 -18.86 11.87 -3.63
N ARG A 268 -18.66 12.84 -4.52
CA ARG A 268 -19.53 13.00 -5.69
C ARG A 268 -19.38 11.83 -6.65
N GLY A 269 -18.14 11.38 -6.80
CA GLY A 269 -17.85 10.32 -7.73
C GLY A 269 -16.37 10.13 -8.00
N VAL A 270 -16.12 9.56 -9.17
CA VAL A 270 -14.79 9.35 -9.71
C VAL A 270 -14.80 9.84 -11.16
N ASP A 271 -13.90 10.76 -11.49
CA ASP A 271 -13.71 11.29 -12.83
C ASP A 271 -12.79 10.38 -13.63
N ILE A 272 -13.27 9.94 -14.79
CA ILE A 272 -12.68 8.87 -15.60
C ILE A 272 -12.31 9.44 -16.96
N TYR A 273 -11.02 9.44 -17.28
CA TYR A 273 -10.55 9.78 -18.61
C TYR A 273 -10.84 8.65 -19.61
N ASP A 274 -11.47 8.98 -20.74
CA ASP A 274 -11.65 8.09 -21.87
C ASP A 274 -10.46 8.21 -22.83
N PRO A 275 -9.64 7.14 -22.98
CA PRO A 275 -8.45 7.18 -23.82
C PRO A 275 -8.74 7.22 -25.32
N ASN A 276 -9.96 6.89 -25.75
CA ASN A 276 -10.32 6.87 -27.16
C ASN A 276 -10.78 8.25 -27.64
N THR A 277 -11.49 8.97 -26.76
CA THR A 277 -12.10 10.26 -27.08
C THR A 277 -11.34 11.46 -26.51
N GLY A 278 -10.49 11.24 -25.50
CA GLY A 278 -9.79 12.29 -24.78
C GLY A 278 -10.65 13.08 -23.80
N THR A 279 -11.88 12.62 -23.53
CA THR A 279 -12.85 13.30 -22.65
C THR A 279 -12.82 12.72 -21.24
N VAL A 280 -13.29 13.49 -20.26
CA VAL A 280 -13.45 13.04 -18.87
C VAL A 280 -14.93 12.84 -18.57
N GLU A 281 -15.29 11.67 -18.08
CA GLU A 281 -16.64 11.31 -17.68
C GLU A 281 -16.72 11.12 -16.17
N HIS A 282 -17.81 11.61 -15.56
CA HIS A 282 -18.04 11.47 -14.14
C HIS A 282 -18.83 10.18 -13.84
N VAL A 283 -18.30 9.32 -12.98
CA VAL A 283 -19.02 8.15 -12.44
C VAL A 283 -19.44 8.44 -11.01
N SER A 284 -20.71 8.16 -10.68
CA SER A 284 -21.28 8.46 -9.36
C SER A 284 -20.52 7.77 -8.22
N GLY A 285 -20.44 8.46 -7.07
CA GLY A 285 -19.87 7.91 -5.84
C GLY A 285 -20.65 6.71 -5.30
N GLU A 286 -21.89 6.52 -5.75
CA GLU A 286 -22.70 5.35 -5.41
C GLU A 286 -22.24 4.07 -6.14
N ASP A 287 -21.51 4.22 -7.24
CA ASP A 287 -21.05 3.12 -8.11
C ASP A 287 -19.60 2.68 -7.82
N VAL A 288 -19.00 3.16 -6.74
CA VAL A 288 -17.69 2.66 -6.25
C VAL A 288 -17.89 1.35 -5.48
N ALA A 289 -16.84 0.60 -5.11
CA ALA A 289 -16.99 -0.59 -4.26
C ALA A 289 -16.85 -0.28 -2.77
N ALA A 290 -16.01 0.69 -2.42
CA ALA A 290 -15.90 1.25 -1.08
C ALA A 290 -15.21 2.61 -1.14
N TRP A 291 -15.44 3.43 -0.13
CA TRP A 291 -14.60 4.60 0.11
C TRP A 291 -14.33 4.80 1.59
N PHE A 292 -13.14 5.31 1.88
CA PHE A 292 -12.63 5.50 3.24
C PHE A 292 -12.17 6.94 3.42
N LEU A 293 -12.34 7.45 4.64
CA LEU A 293 -11.93 8.79 5.03
C LEU A 293 -10.91 8.69 6.17
N ASP A 294 -9.77 9.34 5.94
CA ASP A 294 -8.82 9.73 6.98
C ASP A 294 -9.02 11.22 7.27
N THR A 295 -9.42 11.54 8.50
CA THR A 295 -9.76 12.91 8.91
C THR A 295 -8.54 13.73 9.37
N ASP A 296 -7.38 13.10 9.52
CA ASP A 296 -6.14 13.75 9.95
C ASP A 296 -4.89 13.08 9.36
N TYR A 297 -4.85 13.04 8.02
CA TYR A 297 -3.80 12.35 7.29
C TYR A 297 -2.43 12.98 7.50
N ASN A 298 -1.48 12.17 7.98
CA ASN A 298 -0.14 12.64 8.36
C ASN A 298 0.89 12.62 7.22
N GLY A 299 0.51 12.24 6.00
CA GLY A 299 1.44 12.11 4.86
C GLY A 299 2.17 10.77 4.77
N MET A 300 2.02 9.88 5.76
CA MET A 300 2.77 8.62 5.82
C MET A 300 1.88 7.39 5.78
N SER A 301 0.79 7.39 6.54
CA SER A 301 -0.07 6.22 6.71
C SER A 301 -1.52 6.61 6.61
N PHE A 302 -2.28 5.93 5.75
CA PHE A 302 -3.71 6.12 5.66
C PHE A 302 -4.42 5.42 6.82
N ARG A 303 -5.07 6.19 7.70
CA ARG A 303 -5.83 5.68 8.84
C ARG A 303 -7.32 5.83 8.56
N ILE A 304 -8.00 4.69 8.42
CA ILE A 304 -9.45 4.67 8.21
C ILE A 304 -10.13 5.16 9.49
N HIS A 305 -10.63 6.40 9.47
CA HIS A 305 -11.46 6.97 10.53
C HIS A 305 -12.94 6.67 10.26
N GLN A 306 -13.34 6.69 8.99
CA GLN A 306 -14.69 6.33 8.57
C GLN A 306 -14.62 5.45 7.31
N ALA A 307 -15.53 4.49 7.21
CA ALA A 307 -15.60 3.57 6.09
C ALA A 307 -17.02 3.43 5.55
N PHE A 308 -17.13 3.46 4.23
CA PHE A 308 -18.39 3.47 3.51
C PHE A 308 -18.41 2.40 2.44
N PHE A 309 -19.54 1.72 2.34
CA PHE A 309 -19.74 0.62 1.41
C PHE A 309 -21.11 0.77 0.74
N PRO A 310 -21.17 0.76 -0.59
CA PRO A 310 -22.43 0.92 -1.31
C PRO A 310 -23.45 -0.15 -0.93
N PRO A 311 -24.74 0.17 -1.07
CA PRO A 311 -25.82 -0.74 -0.73
C PRO A 311 -25.83 -1.97 -1.65
N THR A 312 -25.46 -3.13 -1.11
CA THR A 312 -25.61 -4.43 -1.79
C THR A 312 -26.44 -5.41 -0.94
N ASP A 313 -27.00 -6.44 -1.57
CA ASP A 313 -27.75 -7.48 -0.84
C ASP A 313 -26.87 -8.27 0.14
N ALA A 314 -25.56 -8.30 -0.06
CA ALA A 314 -24.61 -8.90 0.88
C ALA A 314 -24.68 -8.20 2.26
N TRP A 315 -24.83 -6.88 2.26
CA TRP A 315 -24.96 -6.09 3.49
C TRP A 315 -26.27 -6.34 4.23
N LYS A 316 -27.35 -6.72 3.54
CA LYS A 316 -28.62 -7.09 4.20
C LYS A 316 -28.45 -8.35 5.05
N LYS A 317 -27.70 -9.35 4.56
CA LYS A 317 -27.39 -10.58 5.30
C LYS A 317 -26.49 -10.27 6.50
N LEU A 318 -25.47 -9.43 6.32
CA LEU A 318 -24.58 -9.02 7.40
C LEU A 318 -25.31 -8.21 8.49
N LYS A 319 -26.14 -7.24 8.10
CA LYS A 319 -26.99 -6.45 9.02
C LYS A 319 -27.91 -7.36 9.84
N LYS A 320 -28.51 -8.39 9.22
CA LYS A 320 -29.36 -9.36 9.93
C LYS A 320 -28.56 -10.20 10.94
N ALA A 321 -27.34 -10.61 10.59
CA ALA A 321 -26.46 -11.38 11.48
C ALA A 321 -25.91 -10.54 12.64
N LEU A 322 -25.62 -9.26 12.40
CA LEU A 322 -25.03 -8.35 13.38
C LEU A 322 -26.05 -7.48 14.12
N LYS A 323 -27.36 -7.65 13.89
CA LYS A 323 -28.44 -6.85 14.48
C LYS A 323 -28.42 -6.80 16.02
N ALA A 324 -27.87 -7.83 16.66
CA ALA A 324 -27.73 -7.87 18.12
C ALA A 324 -26.58 -6.99 18.68
N HIS A 325 -25.67 -6.53 17.82
CA HIS A 325 -24.44 -5.84 18.20
C HIS A 325 -24.28 -4.45 17.58
N ILE A 326 -24.91 -4.20 16.42
CA ILE A 326 -24.80 -2.92 15.70
C ILE A 326 -26.20 -2.42 15.40
N GLU A 327 -26.47 -1.18 15.76
CA GLU A 327 -27.75 -0.53 15.51
C GLU A 327 -28.01 -0.39 14.00
N PRO A 328 -29.25 -0.65 13.53
CA PRO A 328 -29.59 -0.58 12.12
C PRO A 328 -29.25 0.76 11.44
N GLU A 329 -29.32 1.85 12.20
CA GLU A 329 -29.07 3.22 11.73
C GLU A 329 -27.58 3.46 11.43
N ILE A 330 -26.67 2.93 12.26
CA ILE A 330 -25.22 2.96 12.02
C ILE A 330 -24.87 2.25 10.70
N PHE A 331 -25.57 1.15 10.40
CA PHE A 331 -25.41 0.44 9.13
C PHE A 331 -25.84 1.25 7.91
N ASP A 332 -26.84 2.12 8.06
CA ASP A 332 -27.35 2.92 6.95
C ASP A 332 -26.48 4.17 6.76
N MET A 333 -25.91 4.72 7.83
CA MET A 333 -24.87 5.77 7.79
C MET A 333 -23.60 5.33 7.03
N MET A 334 -23.21 4.06 7.12
CA MET A 334 -22.03 3.51 6.41
C MET A 334 -22.29 3.22 4.93
N ARG A 335 -23.47 3.53 4.37
CA ARG A 335 -23.82 3.26 2.97
C ARG A 335 -23.91 4.48 2.08
N GLY A 336 -23.72 5.67 2.65
CA GLY A 336 -23.82 6.92 1.93
C GLY A 336 -22.54 7.32 1.21
N VAL A 337 -22.69 8.36 0.40
CA VAL A 337 -21.60 9.14 -0.18
C VAL A 337 -21.24 10.37 0.65
N VAL A 338 -21.93 10.59 1.78
CA VAL A 338 -21.70 11.70 2.71
C VAL A 338 -21.09 11.14 4.00
N SER A 339 -19.99 11.75 4.45
CA SER A 339 -19.32 11.35 5.69
C SER A 339 -20.08 11.79 6.93
N LEU A 340 -19.77 11.16 8.06
CA LEU A 340 -20.17 11.69 9.36
C LEU A 340 -19.39 12.97 9.67
N PRO A 341 -19.97 13.88 10.47
CA PRO A 341 -19.27 15.07 10.93
C PRO A 341 -17.96 14.72 11.64
N PHE A 342 -16.91 15.47 11.35
CA PHE A 342 -15.62 15.36 12.02
C PHE A 342 -15.01 16.73 12.27
N LYS A 343 -14.07 16.78 13.22
CA LYS A 343 -13.22 17.96 13.45
C LYS A 343 -11.87 17.72 12.81
N LEU A 344 -11.22 18.79 12.37
CA LEU A 344 -9.84 18.71 11.90
C LEU A 344 -8.92 18.28 13.04
N GLY A 345 -8.05 17.32 12.76
CA GLY A 345 -6.96 16.98 13.65
C GLY A 345 -5.75 17.92 13.48
N GLU A 346 -4.60 17.47 13.97
CA GLU A 346 -3.39 18.29 14.09
C GLU A 346 -2.76 18.62 12.74
N HIS A 347 -2.82 17.69 11.79
CA HIS A 347 -2.22 17.83 10.47
C HIS A 347 -3.05 18.69 9.51
N LYS A 348 -4.34 18.89 9.82
CA LYS A 348 -5.30 19.64 9.00
C LYS A 348 -5.29 19.18 7.54
N LYS A 349 -5.07 17.90 7.31
CA LYS A 349 -5.12 17.25 6.00
C LYS A 349 -6.10 16.10 6.11
N ILE A 350 -6.94 15.95 5.11
CA ILE A 350 -7.79 14.77 4.97
C ILE A 350 -7.33 13.96 3.77
N ALA A 351 -7.57 12.65 3.81
CA ALA A 351 -7.37 11.77 2.66
C ALA A 351 -8.64 10.95 2.42
N VAL A 352 -9.09 10.92 1.17
CA VAL A 352 -10.22 10.10 0.72
C VAL A 352 -9.67 9.01 -0.16
N LYS A 353 -9.82 7.75 0.25
CA LYS A 353 -9.46 6.58 -0.54
C LYS A 353 -10.72 5.99 -1.17
N VAL A 354 -10.70 5.74 -2.47
CA VAL A 354 -11.79 5.09 -3.21
C VAL A 354 -11.29 3.77 -3.77
N ILE A 355 -12.11 2.73 -3.66
CA ILE A 355 -11.84 1.40 -4.18
C ILE A 355 -12.91 1.02 -5.19
N ASP A 356 -12.52 0.43 -6.32
CA ASP A 356 -13.44 -0.11 -7.31
C ASP A 356 -13.75 -1.60 -7.13
N PHE A 357 -14.71 -2.11 -7.92
CA PHE A 357 -15.11 -3.51 -7.86
C PHE A 357 -14.02 -4.50 -8.28
N ARG A 358 -12.90 -4.02 -8.82
CA ARG A 358 -11.74 -4.81 -9.21
C ARG A 358 -10.63 -4.76 -8.17
N GLY A 359 -10.81 -3.99 -7.09
CA GLY A 359 -9.85 -3.82 -6.01
C GLY A 359 -8.77 -2.78 -6.29
N ASN A 360 -8.89 -2.00 -7.36
CA ASN A 360 -7.99 -0.87 -7.60
C ASN A 360 -8.31 0.24 -6.60
N GLU A 361 -7.26 0.89 -6.10
CA GLU A 361 -7.39 2.02 -5.17
C GLU A 361 -6.81 3.31 -5.73
N VAL A 362 -7.40 4.42 -5.30
CA VAL A 362 -6.92 5.78 -5.53
C VAL A 362 -7.12 6.61 -4.27
N ILE A 363 -6.27 7.61 -4.06
CA ILE A 363 -6.35 8.51 -2.90
C ILE A 363 -6.36 9.96 -3.37
N LYS A 364 -7.26 10.77 -2.80
CA LYS A 364 -7.24 12.23 -2.93
C LYS A 364 -6.95 12.87 -1.57
N ILE A 365 -5.95 13.75 -1.53
CA ILE A 365 -5.56 14.47 -0.32
C ILE A 365 -5.99 15.93 -0.45
N VAL A 366 -6.63 16.44 0.60
CA VAL A 366 -6.97 17.86 0.69
C VAL A 366 -6.45 18.45 1.99
N LYS A 367 -5.74 19.57 1.88
CA LYS A 367 -5.32 20.37 3.03
C LYS A 367 -6.43 21.34 3.38
N LEU A 368 -6.81 21.39 4.64
CA LEU A 368 -7.88 22.23 5.15
C LEU A 368 -7.32 23.34 6.04
N GLY A 369 -7.83 24.56 5.90
CA GLY A 369 -7.45 25.68 6.77
C GLY A 369 -6.38 26.63 6.23
N ASP A 370 -6.05 26.59 4.94
CA ASP A 370 -5.53 27.79 4.27
C ASP A 370 -6.73 28.55 3.72
N SER A 371 -6.91 29.79 4.20
CA SER A 371 -7.94 30.76 3.79
C SER A 371 -7.81 31.21 2.32
N GLY A 372 -7.28 30.36 1.44
CA GLY A 372 -6.92 30.65 0.06
C GLY A 372 -7.80 29.97 -0.98
N ASP A 373 -8.44 28.84 -0.68
CA ASP A 373 -9.33 28.17 -1.65
C ASP A 373 -10.76 28.70 -1.53
N ARG A 374 -10.92 29.99 -1.78
CA ARG A 374 -12.15 30.51 -2.40
C ARG A 374 -11.84 30.65 -3.88
N GLN A 375 -12.62 29.96 -4.71
CA GLN A 375 -12.67 29.94 -6.19
C GLN A 375 -11.92 28.75 -6.82
N ALA A 376 -12.47 28.03 -7.80
CA ALA A 376 -13.63 28.29 -8.67
C ALA A 376 -14.39 27.00 -8.99
#